data_AF-A0A5N0TFC8-F1
#
_entry.id   AF-A0A5N0TFC8-F1
#
_cell.length_a   1.000
_cell.length_b   1.000
_cell.length_c   1.000
_cell.angle_alpha   90.00
_cell.angle_beta   90.00
_cell.angle_gamma   90.00
#
_symmetry.space_group_name_H-M   'P 1'
#
loop_
_entity.id
_entity.type
_entity.pdbx_description
1 polymer ?
#
loop_
_entity_poly.entity_id
_entity_poly.type
_entity_poly.pdbx_seq_one_letter_code
_entity_poly.pdbx_strand_id
1 'polypeptide(L)'
;MSVDGPRRLSRLRWLTRRGMKELDVILEAFVLRESTALSDGAWPQFERFLQSEDDQLWDWLQGRDTPDEQAFRDILSALSQ
;
A
#
# COMPACT_ATOMS: atom_id res chain seq x y z
N MET A 1 15.42 -16.82 -6.77
CA MET A 1 13.98 -16.50 -6.83
C MET A 1 13.39 -16.86 -5.48
N SER A 2 12.96 -15.86 -4.72
CA SER A 2 12.39 -16.08 -3.38
C SER A 2 11.05 -16.82 -3.53
N VAL A 3 10.93 -17.99 -2.90
CA VAL A 3 9.78 -18.90 -3.05
C VAL A 3 8.48 -18.34 -2.43
N ASP A 4 8.56 -17.24 -1.69
CA ASP A 4 7.45 -16.60 -0.99
C ASP A 4 6.84 -15.39 -1.70
N GLY A 5 7.48 -14.88 -2.75
CA GLY A 5 7.04 -13.68 -3.49
C GLY A 5 5.60 -13.73 -4.00
N PRO A 6 5.15 -14.84 -4.62
CA PRO A 6 3.76 -14.96 -5.11
C PRO A 6 2.71 -14.95 -3.99
N ARG A 7 3.02 -15.54 -2.83
CA ARG A 7 2.12 -15.59 -1.67
C ARG A 7 1.96 -14.22 -1.01
N ARG A 8 3.07 -13.49 -0.89
CA ARG A 8 3.08 -12.11 -0.36
C ARG A 8 2.26 -11.17 -1.25
N LEU A 9 2.49 -11.21 -2.56
CA LEU A 9 1.77 -10.36 -3.51
C LEU A 9 0.25 -10.61 -3.47
N SER A 10 -0.15 -11.87 -3.38
CA SER A 10 -1.56 -12.26 -3.28
C SER A 10 -2.22 -11.71 -2.01
N ARG A 11 -1.50 -11.73 -0.87
CA ARG A 11 -1.96 -11.14 0.39
C ARG A 11 -2.10 -9.62 0.28
N LEU A 12 -1.08 -8.94 -0.25
CA LEU A 12 -1.10 -7.49 -0.45
C LEU A 12 -2.29 -7.07 -1.31
N ARG A 13 -2.51 -7.73 -2.44
CA ARG A 13 -3.65 -7.47 -3.32
C ARG A 13 -5.01 -7.73 -2.67
N TRP A 14 -5.06 -8.63 -1.68
CA TRP A 14 -6.29 -8.82 -0.91
C TRP A 14 -6.52 -7.69 0.10
N LEU A 15 -5.46 -7.22 0.76
CA LEU A 15 -5.50 -6.11 1.72
C LEU A 15 -5.84 -4.75 1.10
N THR A 16 -5.67 -4.60 -0.22
CA THR A 16 -6.09 -3.39 -0.94
C THR A 16 -7.59 -3.31 -1.19
N ARG A 17 -8.37 -4.35 -0.87
CA ARG A 17 -9.83 -4.35 -1.05
C ARG A 17 -10.52 -3.75 0.17
N ARG A 18 -11.05 -2.54 0.02
CA ARG A 18 -11.61 -1.69 1.07
C ARG A 18 -13.07 -1.33 0.81
N GLY A 19 -13.67 -0.60 1.76
CA GLY A 19 -15.03 -0.08 1.59
C GLY A 19 -15.10 1.11 0.63
N MET A 20 -13.97 1.80 0.42
CA MET A 20 -13.86 3.00 -0.41
C MET A 20 -13.22 2.70 -1.77
N LYS A 21 -13.95 2.99 -2.85
CA LYS A 21 -13.53 2.68 -4.22
C LYS A 21 -12.27 3.45 -4.65
N GLU A 22 -12.10 4.67 -4.17
CA GLU A 22 -10.95 5.51 -4.47
C GLU A 22 -9.65 4.90 -3.92
N LEU A 23 -9.71 4.39 -2.68
CA LEU A 23 -8.59 3.67 -2.07
C LEU A 23 -8.27 2.40 -2.85
N ASP A 24 -9.29 1.62 -3.21
CA ASP A 24 -9.11 0.39 -3.99
C ASP A 24 -8.34 0.66 -5.28
N VAL A 25 -8.73 1.69 -6.03
CA VAL A 25 -8.10 2.05 -7.32
C VAL A 25 -6.65 2.46 -7.13
N ILE A 26 -6.36 3.34 -6.16
CA ILE A 26 -5.01 3.84 -5.90
C ILE A 26 -4.09 2.71 -5.44
N LEU A 27 -4.55 1.91 -4.48
CA LEU A 27 -3.76 0.82 -3.89
C LEU A 27 -3.56 -0.34 -4.88
N GLU A 28 -4.59 -0.72 -5.64
CA GLU A 28 -4.44 -1.77 -6.67
C GLU A 28 -3.48 -1.33 -7.78
N ALA A 29 -3.56 -0.08 -8.23
CA ALA A 29 -2.62 0.46 -9.23
C ALA A 29 -1.16 0.39 -8.74
N PHE A 30 -0.91 0.74 -7.48
CA PHE A 30 0.42 0.64 -6.88
C PHE A 30 0.91 -0.80 -6.79
N VAL A 31 0.07 -1.74 -6.31
CA VAL A 31 0.44 -3.16 -6.21
C VAL A 31 0.75 -3.76 -7.58
N LEU A 32 0.02 -3.37 -8.62
CA LEU A 32 0.29 -3.82 -9.99
C LEU A 32 1.61 -3.26 -10.50
N ARG A 33 1.87 -1.96 -10.30
CA ARG A 33 3.11 -1.29 -10.73
C ARG A 33 4.35 -1.86 -10.03
N GLU A 34 4.28 -2.02 -8.70
CA GLU A 34 5.39 -2.48 -7.87
C GLU A 34 5.39 -4.00 -7.67
N SER A 35 4.58 -4.76 -8.42
CA SER A 35 4.37 -6.20 -8.20
C SER A 35 5.67 -7.01 -8.12
N THR A 36 6.64 -6.71 -8.99
CA THR A 36 7.98 -7.34 -8.96
C THR A 36 8.74 -6.98 -7.69
N ALA A 37 8.85 -5.68 -7.36
CA ALA A 37 9.56 -5.22 -6.17
C ALA A 37 8.92 -5.76 -4.88
N LEU A 38 7.59 -5.74 -4.78
CA LEU A 38 6.83 -6.32 -3.67
C LEU A 38 7.06 -7.82 -3.56
N SER A 39 7.13 -8.54 -4.68
CA SER A 39 7.44 -9.98 -4.67
C SER A 39 8.87 -10.30 -4.21
N ASP A 40 9.81 -9.38 -4.44
CA ASP A 40 11.19 -9.48 -3.98
C ASP A 40 11.37 -9.04 -2.51
N GLY A 41 10.29 -8.60 -1.85
CA GLY A 41 10.29 -8.19 -0.44
C GLY A 41 10.55 -6.71 -0.21
N ALA A 42 10.51 -5.87 -1.27
CA ALA A 42 10.52 -4.43 -1.11
C ALA A 42 9.27 -3.94 -0.37
N TRP A 43 9.38 -2.77 0.27
CA TRP A 43 8.31 -2.13 1.02
C TRP A 43 7.70 -3.03 2.13
N PRO A 44 8.49 -3.46 3.13
CA PRO A 44 7.96 -4.22 4.26
C PRO A 44 6.92 -3.41 5.06
N GLN A 45 7.06 -2.09 5.03
CA GLN A 45 6.20 -1.12 5.72
C GLN A 45 4.82 -1.00 5.05
N PHE A 46 4.69 -1.41 3.78
CA PHE A 46 3.44 -1.33 3.04
C PHE A 46 2.35 -2.26 3.60
N GLU A 47 2.74 -3.42 4.13
CA GLU A 47 1.80 -4.30 4.83
C GLU A 47 1.22 -3.64 6.08
N ARG A 48 2.04 -2.88 6.83
CA ARG A 48 1.61 -2.13 8.01
C ARG A 48 0.77 -0.92 7.62
N PHE A 49 1.12 -0.24 6.53
CA PHE A 49 0.31 0.83 5.97
C PHE A 49 -1.09 0.33 5.60
N LEU A 50 -1.19 -0.84 4.96
CA LEU A 50 -2.45 -1.51 4.68
C LEU A 50 -3.14 -2.11 5.94
N GLN A 51 -2.67 -1.87 7.15
CA GLN A 51 -3.42 -2.20 8.37
C GLN A 51 -4.14 -0.97 8.95
N SER A 52 -3.87 0.22 8.44
CA SER A 52 -4.61 1.42 8.81
C SER A 52 -6.07 1.37 8.34
N GLU A 53 -6.91 2.10 9.08
CA GLU A 53 -8.33 2.31 8.79
C GLU A 53 -8.50 3.11 7.49
N ASP A 54 -9.61 2.86 6.78
CA ASP A 54 -9.90 3.49 5.49
C ASP A 54 -9.95 5.03 5.60
N ASP A 55 -10.60 5.55 6.65
CA ASP A 55 -10.70 7.00 6.90
C ASP A 55 -9.31 7.64 7.09
N GLN A 56 -8.42 6.98 7.82
CA GLN A 56 -7.06 7.47 8.07
C GLN A 56 -6.22 7.46 6.79
N LEU A 57 -6.27 6.37 6.01
CA LEU A 57 -5.60 6.26 4.73
C LEU A 57 -6.08 7.36 3.77
N TRP A 58 -7.39 7.61 3.76
CA TRP A 58 -7.99 8.64 2.94
C TRP A 58 -7.59 10.06 3.38
N ASP A 59 -7.55 10.33 4.69
CA ASP A 59 -7.09 11.62 5.22
C ASP A 59 -5.64 11.91 4.86
N TRP A 60 -4.77 10.90 4.93
CA TRP A 60 -3.37 11.03 4.52
C TRP A 60 -3.20 11.25 3.02
N LEU A 61 -3.92 10.51 2.18
CA LEU A 61 -3.87 10.68 0.73
C LEU A 61 -4.38 12.06 0.30
N GLN A 62 -5.37 12.59 1.00
CA GLN A 62 -5.94 13.91 0.74
C GLN A 62 -5.13 15.05 1.38
N GLY A 63 -4.06 14.74 2.12
CA GLY A 63 -3.22 15.71 2.83
C GLY A 63 -3.94 16.42 3.98
N ARG A 64 -5.05 15.84 4.48
CA ARG A 64 -5.77 16.34 5.66
C ARG A 64 -5.07 15.97 6.96
N ASP A 65 -4.34 14.87 6.95
CA ASP A 65 -3.50 14.42 8.05
C ASP A 65 -2.14 13.94 7.53
N THR A 66 -1.16 13.75 8.41
CA THR A 66 0.18 13.27 8.06
C THR A 66 0.60 12.14 8.98
N PRO A 67 1.02 10.97 8.46
CA PRO A 67 1.47 9.88 9.32
C PRO A 67 2.78 10.25 10.02
N ASP A 68 2.88 9.91 11.31
CA ASP A 68 4.10 10.14 12.08
C ASP A 68 5.29 9.36 11.51
N GLU A 69 5.05 8.14 11.05
CA GLU A 69 6.07 7.24 10.53
C GLU A 69 6.57 7.70 9.15
N GLN A 70 7.87 8.00 9.04
CA GLN A 70 8.48 8.43 7.77
C GLN A 70 8.25 7.42 6.64
N ALA A 71 8.30 6.12 6.95
CA ALA A 71 8.04 5.08 5.97
C ALA A 71 6.63 5.16 5.34
N PHE A 72 5.62 5.63 6.09
CA PHE A 72 4.27 5.80 5.56
C PHE A 72 4.20 7.02 4.65
N ARG A 73 4.95 8.08 4.96
CA ARG A 73 5.09 9.25 4.08
C ARG A 73 5.75 8.87 2.75
N ASP A 74 6.77 8.01 2.80
CA ASP A 74 7.45 7.51 1.61
C ASP A 74 6.49 6.70 0.73
N ILE A 75 5.63 5.87 1.34
CA ILE A 75 4.56 5.14 0.63
C ILE A 75 3.56 6.11 0.01
N LEU A 76 3.06 7.10 0.76
CA LEU A 76 2.11 8.09 0.24
C LEU A 76 2.69 8.85 -0.96
N SER A 77 3.96 9.26 -0.87
CA SER A 77 4.66 9.89 -1.98
C SER A 77 4.69 8.96 -3.19
N ALA A 78 4.96 7.66 -3.00
CA ALA A 78 4.97 6.68 -4.09
C ALA A 78 3.57 6.40 -4.66
N LEU A 79 2.51 6.49 -3.85
CA LEU A 79 1.11 6.35 -4.30
C LEU A 79 0.64 7.54 -5.15
N SER A 80 1.18 8.75 -4.89
CA SER A 80 0.84 9.97 -5.61
C SER A 80 1.57 10.18 -6.94
N GLN A 81 2.48 9.29 -7.33
CA GLN A 81 3.19 9.30 -8.63
C GLN A 81 2.47 8.45 -9.67
#